data_AF-A0A1T4UUK5-F1
#
_entry.id   AF-A0A1T4UUK5-F1
#
_cell.length_a   1.000
_cell.length_b   1.000
_cell.length_c   1.000
_cell.angle_alpha   90.00
_cell.angle_beta   90.00
_cell.angle_gamma   90.00
#
_symmetry.space_group_name_H-M   'P 1'
#
loop_
_entity.id
_entity.type
_entity.pdbx_description
1 polymer ?
#
loop_
_entity_poly.entity_id
_entity_poly.type
_entity_poly.pdbx_seq_one_letter_code
_entity_poly.pdbx_strand_id
1 'polypeptide(L)'
;MTNYELQALRKLLFLDVAEAAKEVGEVTTRTWQRWEDGSRKVPQDIANQMNDWCQLYSDMLDDKRMNNKDITYYKALDDYENATGKRNVVVWRLTQAIYSILLLERLRTNGLD
;
A
#
# COMPACT_ATOMS: atom_id res chain seq x y z
N MET A 1 -14.64 -5.48 -7.98
CA MET A 1 -13.76 -4.29 -8.01
C MET A 1 -14.08 -3.47 -9.26
N THR A 2 -14.52 -2.23 -9.08
CA THR A 2 -14.66 -1.24 -10.15
C THR A 2 -13.32 -0.59 -10.46
N ASN A 3 -13.24 0.16 -11.57
CA ASN A 3 -12.04 0.93 -11.92
C ASN A 3 -11.69 1.99 -10.86
N TYR A 4 -12.70 2.62 -10.27
CA TYR A 4 -12.52 3.59 -9.18
C TYR A 4 -12.03 2.94 -7.89
N GLU A 5 -12.57 1.77 -7.53
CA GLU A 5 -12.10 1.01 -6.38
C GLU A 5 -10.64 0.59 -6.56
N LEU A 6 -10.26 0.08 -7.74
CA LEU A 6 -8.86 -0.28 -8.03
C LEU A 6 -7.92 0.91 -7.80
N GLN A 7 -8.26 2.07 -8.35
CA GLN A 7 -7.46 3.29 -8.19
C GLN A 7 -7.39 3.76 -6.73
N ALA A 8 -8.52 3.72 -6.00
CA ALA A 8 -8.57 4.11 -4.60
C ALA A 8 -7.70 3.19 -3.73
N LEU A 9 -7.80 1.87 -3.93
CA LEU A 9 -7.00 0.90 -3.19
C LEU A 9 -5.50 1.04 -3.51
N ARG A 10 -5.12 1.24 -4.78
CA ARG A 10 -3.71 1.50 -5.12
C ARG A 10 -3.14 2.69 -4.34
N LYS A 11 -3.91 3.79 -4.27
CA LYS A 11 -3.53 5.00 -3.51
C LYS A 11 -3.47 4.74 -2.01
N LEU A 12 -4.43 3.99 -1.46
CA LEU A 12 -4.44 3.56 -0.05
C LEU A 12 -3.15 2.80 0.30
N LEU A 13 -2.73 1.88 -0.57
CA LEU A 13 -1.53 1.06 -0.39
C LEU A 13 -0.23 1.78 -0.77
N PHE A 14 -0.29 3.09 -1.07
CA PHE A 14 0.86 3.94 -1.42
C PHE A 14 1.65 3.49 -2.66
N LEU A 15 1.04 2.69 -3.53
CA LEU A 15 1.65 2.24 -4.77
C LEU A 15 1.49 3.31 -5.86
N ASP A 16 2.56 3.60 -6.60
CA ASP A 16 2.41 4.28 -7.88
C ASP A 16 1.87 3.31 -8.96
N VAL A 17 1.51 3.85 -10.12
CA VAL A 17 0.90 3.05 -11.20
C VAL A 17 1.90 2.03 -11.77
N ALA A 18 3.19 2.37 -11.83
CA ALA A 18 4.22 1.47 -12.36
C ALA A 18 4.54 0.35 -11.37
N GLU A 19 4.60 0.65 -10.07
CA GLU A 19 4.74 -0.33 -9.00
C GLU A 19 3.55 -1.29 -8.96
N ALA A 20 2.32 -0.77 -9.01
CA ALA A 20 1.15 -1.64 -9.01
C ALA A 20 1.10 -2.54 -10.27
N ALA A 21 1.41 -1.98 -11.44
CA ALA A 21 1.48 -2.75 -12.68
C ALA A 21 2.53 -3.86 -12.62
N LYS A 22 3.71 -3.57 -12.07
CA LYS A 22 4.83 -4.51 -12.01
C LYS A 22 4.70 -5.53 -10.89
N GLU A 23 4.45 -5.07 -9.68
CA GLU A 23 4.57 -5.87 -8.44
C GLU A 23 3.26 -6.55 -8.04
N VAL A 24 2.12 -6.09 -8.56
CA VAL A 24 0.82 -6.74 -8.35
C VAL A 24 0.36 -7.41 -9.64
N GLY A 25 0.23 -6.63 -10.72
CA GLY A 25 -0.41 -7.13 -11.93
C GLY A 25 0.50 -7.89 -12.89
N GLU A 26 1.83 -7.86 -12.72
CA GLU A 26 2.82 -8.39 -13.67
C GLU A 26 2.55 -7.98 -15.13
N VAL A 27 2.10 -6.75 -15.32
CA VAL A 27 1.70 -6.16 -16.60
C VAL A 27 2.40 -4.84 -16.87
N THR A 28 2.24 -4.33 -18.09
CA THR A 28 2.69 -2.98 -18.42
C THR A 28 1.87 -1.92 -17.66
N THR A 29 2.50 -0.77 -17.36
CA THR A 29 1.83 0.42 -16.80
C THR A 29 0.58 0.81 -17.62
N ARG A 30 0.65 0.72 -18.95
CA ARG A 30 -0.48 1.04 -19.84
C ARG A 30 -1.66 0.09 -19.63
N THR A 31 -1.40 -1.19 -19.39
CA THR A 31 -2.46 -2.17 -19.10
C THR A 31 -3.18 -1.80 -17.81
N TRP A 32 -2.43 -1.48 -16.75
CA TRP A 32 -3.01 -1.05 -15.48
C TRP A 32 -3.83 0.24 -15.62
N GLN A 33 -3.31 1.24 -16.33
CA GLN A 33 -4.02 2.50 -16.58
C GLN A 33 -5.37 2.28 -17.26
N ARG A 34 -5.44 1.33 -18.22
CA ARG A 34 -6.71 0.97 -18.89
C ARG A 34 -7.73 0.32 -17.95
N TRP A 35 -7.27 -0.30 -16.86
CA TRP A 35 -8.17 -0.80 -15.83
C TRP A 35 -8.68 0.33 -14.94
N GLU A 36 -7.83 1.28 -14.55
CA GLU A 36 -8.23 2.44 -13.72
C GLU A 36 -9.09 3.46 -14.48
N ASP A 37 -8.86 3.65 -15.78
CA ASP A 37 -9.67 4.55 -16.61
C ASP A 37 -11.01 3.95 -17.06
N GLY A 38 -11.21 2.64 -16.84
CA GLY A 38 -12.44 1.92 -17.17
C GLY A 38 -12.58 1.50 -18.64
N SER A 39 -11.60 1.80 -19.50
CA SER A 39 -11.58 1.33 -20.90
C SER A 39 -11.41 -0.19 -21.00
N ARG A 40 -10.90 -0.83 -19.95
CA ARG A 40 -10.91 -2.28 -19.77
C ARG A 40 -11.42 -2.64 -18.37
N LYS A 41 -12.18 -3.73 -18.29
CA LYS A 41 -12.63 -4.29 -17.01
C LYS A 41 -11.42 -4.77 -16.20
N VAL A 42 -11.45 -4.53 -14.88
CA VAL A 42 -10.50 -5.09 -13.93
C VAL A 42 -10.63 -6.62 -13.93
N PRO A 43 -9.55 -7.37 -14.21
CA PRO A 43 -9.55 -8.83 -14.10
C PRO A 43 -9.83 -9.30 -12.67
N GLN A 44 -10.47 -10.46 -12.50
CA GLN A 44 -10.90 -10.94 -11.19
C GLN A 44 -9.73 -11.36 -10.30
N ASP A 45 -8.68 -11.93 -10.88
CA ASP A 45 -7.40 -12.24 -10.24
C ASP A 45 -6.73 -10.98 -9.67
N ILE A 46 -6.69 -9.89 -10.44
CA ILE A 46 -6.18 -8.59 -9.99
C ILE A 46 -7.02 -8.04 -8.83
N ALA A 47 -8.35 -8.16 -8.92
CA ALA A 47 -9.23 -7.77 -7.83
C ALA A 47 -8.95 -8.56 -6.54
N ASN A 48 -8.71 -9.88 -6.66
CA ASN A 48 -8.38 -10.73 -5.53
C ASN A 48 -7.02 -10.36 -4.91
N GLN A 49 -5.98 -10.19 -5.73
CA GLN A 49 -4.66 -9.78 -5.26
C GLN A 49 -4.70 -8.44 -4.51
N MET A 50 -5.43 -7.45 -5.04
CA MET A 50 -5.60 -6.16 -4.37
C MET A 50 -6.32 -6.31 -3.02
N ASN A 51 -7.32 -7.19 -2.93
CA ASN A 51 -7.98 -7.48 -1.65
C ASN A 51 -7.01 -8.16 -0.66
N ASP A 52 -6.19 -9.11 -1.10
CA ASP A 52 -5.20 -9.78 -0.24
C ASP A 52 -4.17 -8.79 0.31
N TRP A 53 -3.70 -7.85 -0.51
CA TRP A 53 -2.81 -6.77 -0.06
C TRP A 53 -3.51 -5.81 0.92
N CYS A 54 -4.79 -5.50 0.72
CA CYS A 54 -5.56 -4.70 1.66
C CYS A 54 -5.77 -5.42 3.00
N GLN A 55 -5.96 -6.74 2.98
CA GLN A 55 -6.05 -7.54 4.19
C GLN A 55 -4.74 -7.50 4.96
N LEU A 56 -3.61 -7.75 4.29
CA LEU A 56 -2.29 -7.66 4.93
C LEU A 56 -2.03 -6.26 5.50
N TYR A 57 -2.40 -5.20 4.77
CA TYR A 57 -2.32 -3.83 5.26
C TYR A 57 -3.13 -3.63 6.55
N SER A 58 -4.37 -4.13 6.60
CA SER A 58 -5.22 -4.05 7.80
C SER A 58 -4.59 -4.78 8.98
N ASP A 59 -4.12 -6.01 8.76
CA ASP A 59 -3.51 -6.84 9.81
C ASP A 59 -2.23 -6.18 10.36
N MET A 60 -1.39 -5.63 9.49
CA MET A 60 -0.18 -4.91 9.89
C MET A 60 -0.49 -3.62 10.66
N LEU A 61 -1.54 -2.87 10.27
CA LEU A 61 -1.96 -1.66 10.96
C LEU A 61 -2.47 -1.98 12.37
N ASP A 62 -3.29 -3.03 12.50
CA ASP A 62 -3.86 -3.44 13.78
C ASP A 62 -2.78 -3.98 14.74
N ASP A 63 -1.83 -4.77 14.24
CA ASP A 63 -0.66 -5.20 15.02
C ASP A 63 0.13 -3.98 15.55
N LYS A 64 0.38 -2.97 14.72
CA LYS A 64 1.08 -1.75 15.14
C LYS A 64 0.30 -0.94 16.18
N ARG A 65 -1.03 -0.89 16.07
CA ARG A 65 -1.88 -0.23 17.08
C ARG A 65 -1.85 -0.95 18.42
N MET A 66 -1.77 -2.28 18.42
CA MET A 66 -1.82 -3.10 19.63
C MET A 66 -0.45 -3.27 20.32
N ASN A 67 0.59 -3.56 19.54
CA ASN A 67 1.83 -4.15 20.08
C ASN A 67 3.05 -3.24 19.94
N ASN A 68 3.08 -2.33 18.96
CA ASN A 68 4.25 -1.49 18.71
C ASN A 68 3.90 -0.24 17.89
N LYS A 69 3.72 0.90 18.57
CA LYS A 69 3.43 2.19 17.92
C LYS A 69 4.63 2.81 17.21
N ASP A 70 5.82 2.24 17.35
CA ASP A 70 6.99 2.68 16.60
C ASP A 70 7.00 2.05 15.21
N ILE A 71 6.78 2.94 14.25
CA ILE A 71 6.90 2.67 12.84
C ILE A 71 7.88 3.68 12.24
N THR A 72 8.76 3.17 11.39
CA THR A 72 9.81 3.95 10.74
C THR A 72 9.38 4.27 9.32
N TYR A 73 9.52 5.53 8.93
CA TYR A 73 9.41 5.95 7.54
C TYR A 73 10.72 5.63 6.82
N TYR A 74 10.65 4.81 5.78
CA TYR A 74 11.80 4.40 4.97
C TYR A 74 11.70 5.11 3.62
N LYS A 75 12.56 6.10 3.41
CA LYS A 75 12.50 6.97 2.22
C LYS A 75 12.81 6.20 0.94
N ALA A 76 13.72 5.23 0.99
CA ALA A 76 14.04 4.34 -0.11
C ALA A 76 13.80 2.87 0.26
N LEU A 77 13.59 2.03 -0.76
CA LEU A 77 13.49 0.58 -0.58
C LEU A 77 14.77 0.00 0.03
N ASP A 78 15.94 0.55 -0.33
CA ASP A 78 17.22 0.12 0.22
C ASP A 78 17.32 0.40 1.73
N ASP A 79 16.74 1.51 2.23
CA ASP A 79 16.66 1.79 3.67
C ASP A 79 15.82 0.73 4.39
N TYR A 80 14.70 0.33 3.77
CA TYR A 80 13.83 -0.72 4.30
C TYR A 80 14.52 -2.08 4.32
N GLU A 81 15.23 -2.44 3.25
CA GLU A 81 15.99 -3.69 3.17
C GLU A 81 17.11 -3.72 4.22
N ASN A 82 17.89 -2.65 4.34
CA ASN A 82 18.97 -2.55 5.33
C ASN A 82 18.46 -2.71 6.76
N ALA A 83 17.27 -2.17 7.08
CA ALA A 83 16.69 -2.24 8.41
C ALA A 83 15.98 -3.58 8.71
N THR A 84 15.40 -4.24 7.71
CA THR A 84 14.52 -5.41 7.92
C THR A 84 15.09 -6.73 7.41
N GLY A 85 16.12 -6.69 6.57
CA GLY A 85 16.65 -7.85 5.84
C GLY A 85 15.69 -8.39 4.77
N LYS A 86 14.61 -7.67 4.45
CA LYS A 86 13.58 -8.08 3.47
C LYS A 86 13.49 -7.06 2.34
N ARG A 87 13.39 -7.55 1.10
CA ARG A 87 13.18 -6.71 -0.09
C ARG A 87 11.86 -7.06 -0.77
N ASN A 88 10.79 -6.33 -0.41
CA ASN A 88 9.49 -6.44 -1.06
C ASN A 88 8.90 -5.03 -1.21
N VAL A 89 8.69 -4.60 -2.45
CA VAL A 89 8.22 -3.24 -2.77
C VAL A 89 6.85 -2.98 -2.15
N VAL A 90 5.91 -3.91 -2.30
CA VAL A 90 4.54 -3.73 -1.82
C VAL A 90 4.53 -3.59 -0.31
N VAL A 91 5.18 -4.51 0.43
CA VAL A 91 5.25 -4.45 1.90
C VAL A 91 5.97 -3.20 2.40
N TRP A 92 7.02 -2.76 1.70
CA TRP A 92 7.67 -1.47 2.00
C TRP A 92 6.69 -0.30 1.84
N ARG A 93 5.91 -0.25 0.75
CA ARG A 93 4.86 0.76 0.54
C ARG A 93 3.77 0.70 1.60
N LEU A 94 3.31 -0.50 1.99
CA LEU A 94 2.37 -0.67 3.10
C LEU A 94 2.93 -0.09 4.40
N THR A 95 4.21 -0.30 4.68
CA THR A 95 4.88 0.29 5.86
C THR A 95 4.84 1.82 5.82
N GLN A 96 5.01 2.44 4.65
CA GLN A 96 4.90 3.90 4.50
C GLN A 96 3.45 4.40 4.66
N ALA A 97 2.48 3.66 4.13
CA ALA A 97 1.05 3.96 4.29
C ALA A 97 0.64 3.92 5.76
N ILE A 98 1.01 2.85 6.48
CA ILE A 98 0.75 2.68 7.92
C ILE A 98 1.45 3.78 8.72
N TYR A 99 2.71 4.12 8.39
CA TYR A 99 3.43 5.22 9.03
C TYR A 99 2.62 6.53 8.96
N SER A 100 2.09 6.83 7.77
CA SER A 100 1.35 8.07 7.52
C SER A 100 0.09 8.17 8.37
N ILE A 101 -0.64 7.07 8.55
CA ILE A 101 -1.83 7.03 9.41
C ILE A 101 -1.46 7.16 10.88
N LEU A 102 -0.48 6.39 11.36
CA LEU A 102 -0.09 6.43 12.77
C LEU A 102 0.55 7.76 13.17
N LEU A 103 1.24 8.43 12.23
CA LEU A 103 1.73 9.80 12.42
C LEU A 103 0.56 10.77 12.59
N LEU A 104 -0.48 10.70 11.75
CA LEU A 104 -1.66 11.53 11.88
C LEU A 104 -2.37 11.30 13.22
N GLU A 105 -2.54 10.04 13.63
CA GLU A 105 -3.12 9.69 14.94
C GLU A 105 -2.32 10.29 16.09
N ARG A 106 -0.98 10.17 16.05
CA ARG A 106 -0.06 10.75 17.05
C ARG A 106 -0.15 12.28 17.10
N LEU A 107 -0.24 12.95 15.95
CA LEU A 107 -0.41 14.40 15.90
C LEU A 107 -1.75 14.84 16.50
N ARG A 108 -2.82 14.05 16.33
CA ARG A 108 -4.13 14.33 16.94
C ARG A 108 -4.12 14.17 18.45
N THR A 109 -3.38 13.19 18.98
CA THR A 109 -3.24 13.03 20.44
C THR A 109 -2.36 14.11 21.05
N ASN A 110 -1.32 14.56 20.34
CA ASN A 110 -0.38 15.56 20.84
C ASN A 110 -0.84 17.01 20.59
N GLY A 111 -1.87 17.22 19.76
CA GLY A 111 -2.45 18.54 19.44
C GLY A 111 -3.73 18.86 20.23
N LEU A 112 -4.02 18.11 21.28
CA LEU A 112 -5.14 18.33 22.22
C LEU A 112 -4.66 18.76 23.62
N ASP A 113 -3.39 19.13 23.77
CA ASP A 113 -2.86 19.83 24.95
C ASP A 113 -2.70 21.34 24.68
#